data_AF-A0A1F7RYJ3-F1
#
_entry.id   AF-A0A1F7RYJ3-F1
#
_cell.length_a   1.000
_cell.length_b   1.000
_cell.length_c   1.000
_cell.angle_alpha   90.00
_cell.angle_beta   90.00
_cell.angle_gamma   90.00
#
_symmetry.space_group_name_H-M   'P 1'
#
loop_
_entity.id
_entity.type
_entity.pdbx_description
1 polymer ?
#
loop_
_entity_poly.entity_id
_entity_poly.type
_entity_poly.pdbx_seq_one_letter_code
_entity_poly.pdbx_strand_id
1 'polypeptide(L)'
;MNSNEIKNNQITTDDLAFSAYLKMKGFSLIRSDQKKSRSTFTFEVGADTDQLKVEFINSEFIKYYNELRNLKKIVLTKGSLT
;
A
#
# COMPACT_ATOMS: atom_id res chain seq x y z
N MET A 1 -24.32 27.59 6.24
CA MET A 1 -23.72 26.68 7.23
C MET A 1 -22.47 26.10 6.58
N ASN A 2 -21.28 26.54 6.99
CA ASN A 2 -20.02 26.09 6.40
C ASN A 2 -19.54 24.85 7.14
N SER A 3 -19.76 23.68 6.55
CA SER A 3 -19.12 22.44 6.97
C SER A 3 -17.67 22.48 6.49
N ASN A 4 -16.76 22.97 7.32
CA ASN A 4 -15.32 22.72 7.14
C ASN A 4 -15.08 21.23 7.42
N GLU A 5 -15.37 20.38 6.44
CA GLU A 5 -14.86 19.02 6.42
C GLU A 5 -13.35 19.12 6.29
N ILE A 6 -12.64 18.86 7.38
CA ILE A 6 -11.21 18.59 7.34
C ILE A 6 -11.08 17.24 6.61
N LYS A 7 -11.03 17.30 5.27
CA LYS A 7 -10.61 16.16 4.48
C LYS A 7 -9.17 15.90 4.87
N ASN A 8 -8.96 14.86 5.66
CA ASN A 8 -7.64 14.33 5.91
C ASN A 8 -7.12 13.81 4.57
N ASN A 9 -6.48 14.69 3.81
CA ASN A 9 -5.99 14.43 2.45
C ASN A 9 -4.76 13.51 2.45
N GLN A 10 -4.62 12.64 3.46
CA GLN A 10 -3.42 11.85 3.65
C GLN A 10 -3.75 10.44 4.13
N ILE A 11 -3.09 9.47 3.52
CA ILE A 11 -3.10 8.08 3.97
C ILE A 11 -1.70 7.75 4.45
N THR A 12 -1.58 7.27 5.69
CA THR A 12 -0.36 6.64 6.19
C THR A 12 -0.58 5.14 6.33
N THR A 13 0.33 4.34 5.77
CA THR A 13 0.27 2.87 5.81
C THR A 13 1.66 2.25 5.88
N ASP A 14 1.79 1.12 6.55
CA ASP A 14 2.98 0.26 6.50
C ASP A 14 2.82 -0.94 5.54
N ASP A 15 1.65 -1.07 4.91
CA ASP A 15 1.41 -2.08 3.88
C ASP A 15 2.10 -1.67 2.57
N LEU A 16 3.15 -2.42 2.22
CA LEU A 16 3.94 -2.21 1.02
C LEU A 16 3.13 -2.44 -0.27
N ALA A 17 2.19 -3.40 -0.27
CA ALA A 17 1.35 -3.68 -1.43
C ALA A 17 0.37 -2.53 -1.65
N PHE A 18 -0.28 -2.05 -0.59
CA PHE A 18 -1.17 -0.91 -0.68
C PHE A 18 -0.43 0.37 -1.07
N SER A 19 0.78 0.58 -0.55
CA SER A 19 1.64 1.71 -0.93
C SER A 19 2.02 1.69 -2.41
N ALA A 20 2.35 0.52 -2.95
CA ALA A 20 2.64 0.34 -4.37
C ALA A 20 1.39 0.60 -5.23
N TYR A 21 0.22 0.12 -4.80
CA TYR A 21 -1.06 0.39 -5.45
C TYR A 21 -1.36 1.90 -5.52
N LEU A 22 -1.18 2.62 -4.40
CA LEU A 22 -1.37 4.08 -4.35
C LEU A 22 -0.40 4.80 -5.30
N LYS A 23 0.87 4.39 -5.34
CA LYS A 23 1.85 4.90 -6.32
C LYS A 23 1.40 4.66 -7.76
N MET A 24 0.91 3.46 -8.09
CA MET A 24 0.46 3.11 -9.44
C MET A 24 -0.78 3.91 -9.88
N LYS A 25 -1.66 4.25 -8.94
CA LYS A 25 -2.81 5.14 -9.17
C LYS A 25 -2.42 6.61 -9.36
N GLY A 26 -1.15 6.97 -9.16
CA GLY A 26 -0.64 8.32 -9.33
C GLY A 26 -0.66 9.18 -8.08
N PHE A 27 -0.94 8.62 -6.89
CA PHE A 27 -0.89 9.39 -5.64
C PHE A 27 0.54 9.74 -5.25
N SER A 28 0.73 10.98 -4.79
CA SER A 28 2.02 11.51 -4.37
C SER A 28 2.43 10.92 -3.02
N LEU A 29 3.62 10.31 -2.96
CA LEU A 29 4.24 9.91 -1.69
C LEU A 29 4.93 11.14 -1.11
N ILE A 30 4.42 11.66 -0.01
CA ILE A 30 4.91 12.90 0.61
C ILE A 30 5.86 12.62 1.77
N ARG A 31 5.80 11.43 2.37
CA ARG A 31 6.71 11.02 3.45
C ARG A 31 6.94 9.52 3.45
N SER A 32 8.17 9.11 3.77
CA SER A 32 8.54 7.73 4.06
C SER A 32 9.40 7.74 5.31
N ASP A 33 8.98 7.02 6.36
CA ASP A 33 9.77 6.82 7.56
C ASP A 33 10.14 5.35 7.71
N GLN A 34 11.34 5.09 8.21
CA GLN A 34 11.77 3.77 8.61
C GLN A 34 12.12 3.80 10.11
N LYS A 35 11.38 3.02 10.90
CA LYS A 35 11.64 2.85 12.33
C LYS A 35 11.91 1.38 12.61
N LYS A 36 13.16 1.05 12.95
CA LYS A 36 13.64 -0.32 13.18
C LYS A 36 13.31 -1.22 11.97
N SER A 37 12.39 -2.16 12.14
CA SER A 37 11.96 -3.13 11.13
C SER A 37 10.69 -2.75 10.37
N ARG A 38 10.09 -1.58 10.66
CA ARG A 38 8.84 -1.13 10.02
C ARG A 38 9.09 0.11 9.19
N SER A 39 8.61 0.07 7.95
CA SER A 39 8.54 1.23 7.06
C SER A 39 7.10 1.72 7.01
N THR A 40 6.88 3.03 7.10
CA THR A 40 5.57 3.68 6.96
C THR A 40 5.63 4.71 5.85
N PHE A 41 4.59 4.75 5.03
CA PHE A 41 4.48 5.60 3.85
C PHE A 41 3.26 6.49 3.99
N THR A 42 3.45 7.80 3.84
CA THR A 42 2.36 8.78 3.83
C THR A 42 2.18 9.34 2.43
N PHE A 43 0.96 9.19 1.91
CA PHE A 43 0.54 9.67 0.60
C PHE A 43 -0.40 10.84 0.74
N GLU A 44 -0.34 11.80 -0.18
CA GLU A 44 -1.38 12.79 -0.36
C GLU A 44 -2.48 12.19 -1.25
N VAL A 45 -3.70 12.12 -0.70
CA VAL A 45 -4.89 11.63 -1.39
C VAL A 45 -6.01 12.66 -1.27
N GLY A 46 -6.59 13.08 -2.40
CA GLY A 46 -7.78 13.95 -2.40
C GLY A 46 -9.10 13.21 -2.24
N ALA A 47 -9.05 11.91 -1.87
CA ALA A 47 -10.16 10.97 -1.95
C ALA A 47 -10.44 10.30 -0.61
N ASP A 48 -11.62 9.66 -0.50
CA ASP A 48 -11.98 8.87 0.66
C ASP A 48 -11.04 7.66 0.81
N THR A 49 -10.39 7.59 1.97
CA THR A 49 -9.42 6.55 2.31
C THR A 49 -10.06 5.17 2.32
N ASP A 50 -11.30 5.05 2.80
CA ASP A 50 -11.94 3.74 2.94
C ASP A 50 -12.38 3.20 1.58
N GLN A 51 -12.82 4.07 0.68
CA GLN A 51 -13.06 3.70 -0.71
C GLN A 51 -11.78 3.19 -1.39
N LEU A 52 -10.65 3.85 -1.19
CA LEU A 52 -9.37 3.41 -1.77
C LEU A 52 -8.93 2.03 -1.27
N LYS A 53 -9.19 1.70 0.00
CA LYS A 53 -8.93 0.36 0.55
C LYS A 53 -9.85 -0.69 -0.07
N VAL A 54 -11.14 -0.38 -0.23
CA VAL A 54 -12.09 -1.29 -0.88
C VAL A 54 -11.70 -1.55 -2.33
N GLU A 55 -11.30 -0.51 -3.08
CA GLU A 55 -10.79 -0.67 -4.44
C GLU A 55 -9.55 -1.55 -4.47
N PHE A 56 -8.60 -1.33 -3.55
CA PHE A 56 -7.39 -2.13 -3.47
C PHE A 56 -7.67 -3.61 -3.22
N ILE A 57 -8.52 -3.93 -2.24
CA ILE A 57 -8.87 -5.32 -1.89
C ILE A 57 -9.53 -6.05 -3.08
N ASN A 58 -10.30 -5.33 -3.89
CA ASN A 58 -10.98 -5.88 -5.05
C ASN A 58 -10.14 -5.81 -6.36
N SER A 59 -8.92 -5.31 -6.30
CA SER A 59 -8.09 -5.10 -7.51
C SER A 59 -7.40 -6.38 -7.98
N GLU A 60 -7.17 -6.51 -9.29
CA GLU A 60 -6.30 -7.57 -9.83
C GLU A 60 -4.85 -7.43 -9.34
N PHE A 61 -4.45 -6.22 -8.93
CA PHE A 61 -3.14 -5.97 -8.35
C PHE A 61 -2.90 -6.82 -7.09
N ILE A 62 -3.84 -6.89 -6.16
CA ILE A 62 -3.63 -7.66 -4.93
C ILE A 62 -3.59 -9.17 -5.21
N LYS A 63 -4.36 -9.65 -6.20
CA LYS A 63 -4.29 -11.04 -6.66
C LYS A 63 -2.91 -11.35 -7.23
N TYR A 64 -2.42 -10.54 -8.18
CA TYR A 64 -1.07 -10.69 -8.74
C TYR A 64 0.02 -10.63 -7.66
N TYR A 65 -0.05 -9.65 -6.76
CA TYR A 65 0.94 -9.47 -5.69
C TYR A 65 1.01 -10.69 -4.76
N ASN A 66 -0.15 -11.25 -4.41
CA ASN A 66 -0.24 -12.44 -3.57
C ASN A 66 0.38 -13.67 -4.27
N GLU A 67 0.08 -13.90 -5.54
CA GLU A 67 0.67 -15.00 -6.30
C GLU A 67 2.20 -14.84 -6.44
N LEU A 68 2.67 -13.62 -6.74
CA LEU A 68 4.10 -13.31 -6.79
C LEU A 68 4.79 -13.60 -5.44
N ARG A 69 4.17 -13.22 -4.32
CA ARG A 69 4.71 -13.49 -2.98
C ARG A 69 4.76 -14.98 -2.68
N ASN A 70 3.74 -15.73 -3.08
CA ASN A 70 3.71 -17.19 -2.91
C ASN A 70 4.83 -17.86 -3.71
N LEU A 71 5.04 -17.46 -4.97
CA LEU A 71 6.14 -17.95 -5.80
C LEU A 71 7.52 -17.62 -5.20
N LYS A 72 7.72 -16.38 -4.73
CA LYS A 72 8.97 -15.98 -4.07
C LYS A 72 9.27 -16.83 -2.83
N LYS A 73 8.27 -17.15 -2.03
CA LYS A 73 8.45 -18.05 -0.88
C LYS A 73 8.95 -19.42 -1.33
N ILE A 74 8.37 -20.00 -2.38
CA ILE A 74 8.81 -21.30 -2.90
C ILE A 74 10.29 -21.26 -3.33
N VAL A 75 10.69 -20.21 -4.06
CA VAL A 75 12.08 -20.04 -4.50
C VAL A 75 13.03 -19.88 -3.31
N LEU A 76 12.68 -19.04 -2.34
CA LEU A 76 13.53 -18.75 -1.18
C LEU A 76 13.60 -19.92 -0.19
N THR A 77 12.53 -20.70 -0.04
CA THR A 77 12.51 -21.89 0.84
C THR A 77 13.25 -23.08 0.22
N LYS A 78 13.29 -23.20 -1.11
CA LYS A 78 14.05 -24.25 -1.82
C LYS A 78 15.55 -23.94 -1.96
N GLY A 79 16.02 -22.78 -1.49
CA GLY A 79 17.43 -22.39 -1.47
C GLY A 79 18.30 -23.08 -0.41
N SER A 80 17.84 -24.17 0.22
CA SER A 80 18.61 -24.96 1.20
C SER A 80 18.65 -26.44 0.82
N LEU A 81 18.94 -26.71 -0.45
CA LEU A 81 19.32 -28.04 -0.97
C LEU A 81 20.54 -27.90 -1.88
N THR A 82 21.64 -27.42 -1.31
CA THR A 82 23.02 -27.67 -1.75
C THR A 82 23.92 -27.53 -0.54
#